data_AF-A0A559MAN7-F1
#
_entry.id   AF-A0A559MAN7-F1
#
_cell.length_a   1.000
_cell.length_b   1.000
_cell.length_c   1.000
_cell.angle_alpha   90.00
_cell.angle_beta   90.00
_cell.angle_gamma   90.00
#
_symmetry.space_group_name_H-M   'P 1'
#
loop_
_entity.id
_entity.type
_entity.pdbx_description
1 polymer ?
#
loop_
_entity_poly.entity_id
_entity_poly.type
_entity_poly.pdbx_seq_one_letter_code
_entity_poly.pdbx_strand_id
1 'polypeptide(L)'
;MAEDEHLEALIGRIPAGTSTKPDLRCCCGRNDCAFLKHNCTALDDLEKEVHTAAQLGQALLMRHEQYMQDAERDRLDMNSTIEKLECDKRELETRNEQTTIENRSLLEQLETLNTTMSDSVLHIKSLENTLQSTRQELRRLEGLASRTLELEIQLAALEQEQDLLQKTVTKTEAEERSAIHRWKKAERIICDLQDQLERIEREARDERERHVEVLGRMERQRTVERELDTAAGRLKAAAATTGHGKNGSNVVSHFVKDILQDNANLQMGIMELREMLQSSNDEVEELRLQLMLHQPLEGTEDVSAPPTLRAELASKEMPEPPPLISQELHIHHHYHVPKKEIRPKKKRTSLNASI
;
A
#
# COMPACT_ATOMS: atom_id res chain seq x y z
N MET A 1 -51.05 -103.45 -17.16
CA MET A 1 -52.20 -103.51 -18.10
C MET A 1 -52.04 -104.57 -19.17
N ALA A 2 -51.08 -104.50 -20.10
CA ALA A 2 -50.92 -105.58 -21.10
C ALA A 2 -50.31 -106.88 -20.55
N GLU A 3 -49.51 -106.81 -19.47
CA GLU A 3 -48.89 -108.00 -18.86
C GLU A 3 -49.81 -108.73 -17.87
N ASP A 4 -50.75 -108.01 -17.23
CA ASP A 4 -51.72 -108.58 -16.28
C ASP A 4 -52.75 -109.49 -16.99
N GLU A 5 -53.25 -109.08 -18.16
CA GLU A 5 -54.20 -109.87 -18.97
C GLU A 5 -53.59 -111.20 -19.45
N HIS A 6 -52.28 -111.22 -19.70
CA HIS A 6 -51.59 -112.42 -20.16
C HIS A 6 -51.34 -113.42 -19.01
N LEU A 7 -51.23 -112.93 -17.78
CA LEU A 7 -51.10 -113.74 -16.57
C LEU A 7 -52.44 -114.39 -16.19
N GLU A 8 -53.54 -113.63 -16.25
CA GLU A 8 -54.90 -114.17 -15.99
C GLU A 8 -55.29 -115.25 -17.00
N ALA A 9 -54.93 -115.08 -18.28
CA ALA A 9 -55.18 -116.09 -19.31
C ALA A 9 -54.38 -117.39 -19.11
N LEU A 10 -53.22 -117.33 -18.44
CA LEU A 10 -52.40 -118.49 -18.09
C LEU A 10 -52.92 -119.20 -16.84
N ILE A 11 -53.40 -118.46 -15.84
CA ILE A 11 -54.00 -119.02 -14.61
C ILE A 11 -55.34 -119.71 -14.92
N GLY A 12 -56.14 -119.16 -15.83
CA GLY A 12 -57.39 -119.78 -16.30
C GLY A 12 -57.22 -121.10 -17.08
N ARG A 13 -55.98 -121.44 -17.47
CA ARG A 13 -55.65 -122.73 -18.13
C ARG A 13 -55.23 -123.83 -17.16
N ILE A 14 -55.15 -123.56 -15.86
CA ILE A 14 -54.91 -124.58 -14.84
C ILE A 14 -56.23 -125.34 -14.62
N PRO A 15 -56.30 -126.66 -14.88
CA PRO A 15 -57.51 -127.42 -14.64
C PRO A 15 -57.89 -127.32 -13.15
N ALA A 16 -59.12 -126.91 -12.84
CA ALA A 16 -59.65 -127.02 -11.48
C ALA A 16 -59.65 -128.50 -11.10
N GLY A 17 -58.76 -128.89 -10.19
CA GLY A 17 -58.60 -130.28 -9.77
C GLY A 17 -59.91 -130.81 -9.19
N THR A 18 -60.65 -131.61 -9.97
CA THR A 18 -61.73 -132.42 -9.43
C THR A 18 -61.11 -133.44 -8.50
N SER A 19 -61.36 -133.30 -7.20
CA SER A 19 -61.02 -134.28 -6.15
C SER A 19 -61.84 -135.56 -6.37
N THR A 20 -61.46 -136.35 -7.36
CA THR A 20 -61.93 -137.73 -7.51
C THR A 20 -60.78 -138.62 -7.11
N LYS A 21 -60.79 -139.10 -5.85
CA LYS A 21 -59.87 -140.13 -5.40
C LYS A 21 -60.01 -141.33 -6.33
N PRO A 22 -59.00 -141.71 -7.12
CA PRO A 22 -59.09 -142.89 -7.97
C PRO A 22 -59.25 -144.12 -7.07
N ASP A 23 -60.19 -145.00 -7.44
CA ASP A 23 -60.52 -146.19 -6.68
C ASP A 23 -59.38 -147.23 -6.87
N LEU A 24 -58.33 -147.12 -6.06
CA LEU A 24 -57.11 -147.91 -6.18
C LEU A 24 -57.38 -149.37 -5.78
N ARG A 25 -57.18 -150.30 -6.71
CA ARG A 25 -57.33 -151.75 -6.48
C ARG A 25 -55.96 -152.43 -6.48
N CYS A 26 -55.72 -153.28 -5.48
CA CYS A 26 -54.51 -154.10 -5.44
C CYS A 26 -54.57 -155.20 -6.51
N CYS A 27 -53.42 -155.59 -7.08
CA CYS A 27 -53.29 -156.71 -8.01
C CYS A 27 -53.85 -158.05 -7.46
N CYS A 28 -54.10 -158.14 -6.14
CA CYS A 28 -54.69 -159.29 -5.47
C CYS A 28 -56.24 -159.26 -5.40
N GLY A 29 -56.91 -158.19 -5.85
CA GLY A 29 -58.37 -158.05 -5.87
C GLY A 29 -59.06 -157.94 -4.49
N ARG A 30 -58.30 -157.96 -3.39
CA ARG A 30 -58.82 -157.87 -2.01
C ARG A 30 -58.67 -156.45 -1.47
N ASN A 31 -59.76 -155.91 -0.92
CA ASN A 31 -59.80 -154.57 -0.31
C ASN A 31 -59.03 -154.49 1.02
N ASP A 32 -58.70 -155.63 1.63
CA ASP A 32 -57.97 -155.72 2.90
C ASP A 32 -56.45 -155.95 2.78
N CYS A 33 -55.88 -155.81 1.58
CA CYS A 33 -54.45 -156.03 1.37
C CYS A 33 -53.59 -155.03 2.19
N ALA A 34 -52.62 -155.56 2.97
CA ALA A 34 -51.73 -154.75 3.80
C ALA A 34 -50.92 -153.73 2.99
N PHE A 35 -50.45 -154.10 1.79
CA PHE A 35 -49.72 -153.20 0.89
C PHE A 35 -50.63 -152.14 0.26
N LEU A 36 -51.91 -152.44 0.00
CA LEU A 36 -52.87 -151.45 -0.51
C LEU A 36 -53.20 -150.42 0.56
N LYS A 37 -53.50 -150.87 1.78
CA LYS A 37 -53.74 -149.99 2.94
C LYS A 37 -52.54 -149.08 3.20
N HIS A 38 -51.32 -149.63 3.16
CA HIS A 38 -50.09 -148.85 3.33
C HIS A 38 -49.88 -147.81 2.22
N ASN A 39 -50.12 -148.17 0.95
CA ASN A 39 -50.03 -147.21 -0.16
C ASN A 39 -51.13 -146.15 -0.11
N CYS A 40 -52.36 -146.50 0.25
CA CYS A 40 -53.44 -145.53 0.44
C CYS A 40 -53.12 -144.55 1.59
N THR A 41 -52.59 -145.03 2.71
CA THR A 41 -52.14 -144.13 3.81
C THR A 41 -50.98 -143.25 3.37
N ALA A 42 -49.99 -143.78 2.65
CA ALA A 42 -48.87 -143.00 2.15
C ALA A 42 -49.30 -141.95 1.10
N LEU A 43 -50.29 -142.26 0.26
CA LEU A 43 -50.87 -141.32 -0.69
C LEU A 43 -51.75 -140.26 -0.01
N ASP A 44 -52.53 -140.63 1.01
CA ASP A 44 -53.30 -139.67 1.80
C ASP A 44 -52.36 -138.73 2.60
N ASP A 45 -51.24 -139.24 3.10
CA ASP A 45 -50.23 -138.42 3.78
C ASP A 45 -49.49 -137.51 2.80
N LEU A 46 -49.15 -138.01 1.61
CA LEU A 46 -48.61 -137.19 0.52
C LEU A 46 -49.62 -136.12 0.06
N GLU A 47 -50.91 -136.45 -0.06
CA GLU A 47 -51.97 -135.49 -0.43
C GLU A 47 -52.10 -134.38 0.63
N LYS A 48 -51.98 -134.72 1.92
CA LYS A 48 -51.91 -133.74 3.02
C LYS A 48 -50.64 -132.89 2.94
N GLU A 49 -49.47 -133.50 2.70
CA GLU A 49 -48.19 -132.78 2.55
C GLU A 49 -48.19 -131.84 1.34
N VAL A 50 -48.81 -132.24 0.23
CA VAL A 50 -48.99 -131.39 -0.96
C VAL A 50 -49.97 -130.25 -0.66
N HIS A 51 -51.07 -130.50 0.05
CA HIS A 51 -51.99 -129.45 0.48
C HIS A 51 -51.32 -128.45 1.44
N THR A 52 -50.56 -128.93 2.43
CA THR A 52 -49.84 -128.05 3.36
C THR A 52 -48.73 -127.28 2.66
N ALA A 53 -47.99 -127.90 1.74
CA ALA A 53 -47.00 -127.23 0.91
C ALA A 53 -47.64 -126.16 0.00
N ALA A 54 -48.82 -126.44 -0.58
CA ALA A 54 -49.57 -125.46 -1.38
C ALA A 54 -50.09 -124.30 -0.52
N GLN A 55 -50.60 -124.56 0.69
CA GLN A 55 -51.04 -123.52 1.63
C GLN A 55 -49.86 -122.64 2.09
N LEU A 56 -48.71 -123.24 2.39
CA LEU A 56 -47.49 -122.52 2.75
C LEU A 56 -46.94 -121.72 1.56
N GLY A 57 -46.94 -122.30 0.35
CA GLY A 57 -46.57 -121.62 -0.88
C GLY A 57 -47.45 -120.40 -1.14
N GLN A 58 -48.77 -120.54 -0.99
CA GLN A 58 -49.71 -119.43 -1.13
C GLN A 58 -49.47 -118.34 -0.07
N ALA A 59 -49.25 -118.73 1.20
CA ALA A 59 -48.96 -117.77 2.27
C ALA A 59 -47.63 -117.01 2.04
N LEU A 60 -46.61 -117.69 1.51
CA LEU A 60 -45.33 -117.07 1.14
C LEU A 60 -45.50 -116.11 -0.04
N LEU A 61 -46.29 -116.48 -1.05
CA LEU A 61 -46.59 -115.59 -2.19
C LEU A 61 -47.34 -114.33 -1.73
N MET A 62 -48.38 -114.47 -0.90
CA MET A 62 -49.12 -113.33 -0.34
C MET A 62 -48.21 -112.41 0.47
N ARG A 63 -47.32 -112.96 1.31
CA ARG A 63 -46.36 -112.18 2.09
C ARG A 63 -45.33 -111.49 1.20
N HIS A 64 -44.84 -112.17 0.17
CA HIS A 64 -43.92 -111.58 -0.80
C HIS A 64 -44.59 -110.45 -1.58
N GLU A 65 -45.83 -110.63 -2.02
CA GLU A 65 -46.62 -109.60 -2.70
C GLU A 65 -46.79 -108.37 -1.80
N GLN A 66 -47.12 -108.56 -0.52
CA GLN A 66 -47.20 -107.46 0.44
C GLN A 66 -45.85 -106.75 0.62
N TYR A 67 -44.75 -107.48 0.75
CA TYR A 67 -43.42 -106.87 0.83
C TYR A 67 -43.04 -106.08 -0.43
N MET A 68 -43.38 -106.58 -1.61
CA MET A 68 -43.15 -105.85 -2.86
C MET A 68 -43.97 -104.57 -2.91
N GLN A 69 -45.23 -104.61 -2.49
CA GLN A 69 -46.09 -103.43 -2.42
C GLN A 69 -45.60 -102.40 -1.39
N ASP A 70 -45.08 -102.85 -0.24
CA ASP A 70 -44.48 -101.97 0.77
C ASP A 70 -43.18 -101.34 0.22
N ALA A 71 -42.30 -102.14 -0.39
CA ALA A 71 -41.04 -101.65 -0.97
C ALA A 71 -41.26 -100.70 -2.16
N GLU A 72 -42.28 -100.93 -2.98
CA GLU A 72 -42.66 -100.02 -4.06
C GLU A 72 -43.18 -98.70 -3.54
N ARG A 73 -43.99 -98.71 -2.47
CA ARG A 73 -44.43 -97.48 -1.79
C ARG A 73 -43.26 -96.72 -1.21
N ASP A 74 -42.37 -97.38 -0.48
CA ASP A 74 -41.17 -96.75 0.08
C ASP A 74 -40.28 -96.15 -1.02
N ARG A 75 -40.14 -96.85 -2.15
CA ARG A 75 -39.41 -96.33 -3.31
C ARG A 75 -40.06 -95.09 -3.91
N LEU A 76 -41.39 -95.06 -4.03
CA LEU A 76 -42.12 -93.90 -4.52
C LEU A 76 -41.98 -92.70 -3.57
N ASP A 77 -42.07 -92.94 -2.26
CA ASP A 77 -41.88 -91.90 -1.24
C ASP A 77 -40.45 -91.36 -1.26
N MET A 78 -39.45 -92.24 -1.32
CA MET A 78 -38.04 -91.84 -1.47
C MET A 78 -37.84 -91.02 -2.75
N ASN A 79 -38.36 -91.46 -3.89
CA ASN A 79 -38.25 -90.70 -5.14
C ASN A 79 -38.91 -89.32 -5.04
N SER A 80 -40.11 -89.23 -4.43
CA SER A 80 -40.77 -87.95 -4.17
C SER A 80 -39.93 -87.01 -3.30
N THR A 81 -39.26 -87.54 -2.28
CA THR A 81 -38.37 -86.73 -1.43
C THR A 81 -37.11 -86.28 -2.17
N ILE A 82 -36.51 -87.15 -3.00
CA ILE A 82 -35.36 -86.81 -3.83
C ILE A 82 -35.72 -85.68 -4.80
N GLU A 83 -36.84 -85.78 -5.50
CA GLU A 83 -37.31 -84.75 -6.43
C GLU A 83 -37.51 -83.39 -5.74
N LYS A 84 -38.10 -83.38 -4.54
CA LYS A 84 -38.26 -82.16 -3.74
C LYS A 84 -36.91 -81.56 -3.36
N LEU A 85 -35.98 -82.36 -2.84
CA LEU A 85 -34.65 -81.90 -2.45
C LEU A 85 -33.84 -81.40 -3.66
N GLU A 86 -33.98 -82.01 -4.82
CA GLU A 86 -33.35 -81.54 -6.06
C GLU A 86 -33.93 -80.21 -6.54
N CYS A 87 -35.24 -80.02 -6.42
CA CYS A 87 -35.88 -78.73 -6.68
C CYS A 87 -35.40 -77.65 -5.71
N ASP A 88 -35.42 -77.91 -4.41
CA ASP A 88 -34.95 -76.97 -3.38
C ASP A 88 -33.47 -76.63 -3.57
N LYS A 89 -32.64 -77.62 -3.91
CA LYS A 89 -31.22 -77.43 -4.22
C LYS A 89 -31.04 -76.48 -5.40
N ARG A 90 -31.74 -76.74 -6.52
CA ARG A 90 -31.68 -75.88 -7.72
C ARG A 90 -32.12 -74.46 -7.40
N GLU A 91 -33.18 -74.28 -6.62
CA GLU A 91 -33.62 -72.95 -6.20
C GLU A 91 -32.57 -72.24 -5.33
N LEU A 92 -31.98 -72.95 -4.36
CA LEU A 92 -30.92 -72.38 -3.52
C LEU A 92 -29.67 -72.01 -4.33
N GLU A 93 -29.30 -72.83 -5.31
CA GLU A 93 -28.19 -72.54 -6.24
C GLU A 93 -28.48 -71.25 -7.02
N THR A 94 -29.67 -71.09 -7.60
CA THR A 94 -30.04 -69.86 -8.31
C THR A 94 -30.05 -68.62 -7.42
N ARG A 95 -30.55 -68.72 -6.17
CA ARG A 95 -30.54 -67.61 -5.21
C ARG A 95 -29.12 -67.26 -4.77
N ASN A 96 -28.26 -68.26 -4.58
CA ASN A 96 -26.86 -68.05 -4.25
C ASN A 96 -26.14 -67.36 -5.41
N GLU A 97 -26.33 -67.82 -6.65
CA GLU A 97 -25.78 -67.16 -7.84
C GLU A 97 -26.21 -65.70 -7.94
N GLN A 98 -27.50 -65.40 -7.79
CA GLN A 98 -28.02 -64.02 -7.77
C GLN A 98 -27.33 -63.19 -6.68
N THR A 99 -27.27 -63.70 -5.46
CA THR A 99 -26.62 -63.03 -4.33
C THR A 99 -25.13 -62.81 -4.59
N THR A 100 -24.42 -63.74 -5.24
CA THR A 100 -23.00 -63.55 -5.57
C THR A 100 -22.79 -62.48 -6.65
N ILE A 101 -23.71 -62.36 -7.61
CA ILE A 101 -23.66 -61.31 -8.64
C ILE A 101 -23.92 -59.95 -7.99
N GLU A 102 -24.93 -59.84 -7.13
CA GLU A 102 -25.22 -58.61 -6.39
C GLU A 102 -24.02 -58.18 -5.53
N ASN A 103 -23.42 -59.10 -4.77
CA ASN A 103 -22.22 -58.81 -3.98
C ASN A 103 -21.05 -58.33 -4.86
N ARG A 104 -20.83 -58.95 -6.03
CA ARG A 104 -19.79 -58.49 -6.97
C ARG A 104 -20.08 -57.09 -7.50
N SER A 105 -21.33 -56.82 -7.89
CA SER A 105 -21.74 -55.48 -8.35
C SER A 105 -21.56 -54.42 -7.27
N LEU A 106 -21.89 -54.74 -6.02
CA LEU A 106 -21.71 -53.82 -4.90
C LEU A 106 -20.23 -53.56 -4.62
N LEU A 107 -19.37 -54.58 -4.74
CA LEU A 107 -17.93 -54.41 -4.62
C LEU A 107 -17.36 -53.51 -5.72
N GLU A 108 -17.78 -53.70 -6.97
CA GLU A 108 -17.38 -52.83 -8.08
C GLU A 108 -17.84 -51.37 -7.87
N GLN A 109 -19.05 -51.16 -7.35
CA GLN A 109 -19.53 -49.83 -6.95
C GLN A 109 -18.68 -49.23 -5.82
N LEU A 110 -18.28 -50.02 -4.83
CA LEU A 110 -17.40 -49.55 -3.76
C LEU A 110 -15.99 -49.20 -4.26
N GLU A 111 -15.43 -49.99 -5.18
CA GLU A 111 -14.13 -49.73 -5.79
C GLU A 111 -14.14 -48.46 -6.65
N THR A 112 -15.20 -48.26 -7.45
CA THR A 112 -15.38 -47.02 -8.24
C THR A 112 -15.57 -45.79 -7.34
N LEU A 113 -16.32 -45.91 -6.24
CA LEU A 113 -16.44 -44.82 -5.25
C LEU A 113 -15.10 -44.55 -4.55
N ASN A 114 -14.32 -45.59 -4.23
CA ASN A 114 -13.03 -45.43 -3.58
C ASN A 114 -12.00 -44.78 -4.51
N THR A 115 -11.99 -45.14 -5.79
CA THR A 115 -11.11 -44.51 -6.80
C THR A 115 -11.48 -43.04 -7.03
N THR A 116 -12.76 -42.73 -7.23
CA THR A 116 -13.23 -41.34 -7.37
C THR A 116 -12.96 -40.50 -6.12
N MET A 117 -13.11 -41.06 -4.92
CA MET A 117 -12.74 -40.40 -3.68
C MET A 117 -11.23 -40.13 -3.63
N SER A 118 -10.40 -41.11 -3.99
CA SER A 118 -8.95 -40.94 -4.04
C SER A 118 -8.53 -39.85 -5.02
N ASP A 119 -9.12 -39.79 -6.21
CA ASP A 119 -8.89 -38.74 -7.20
C ASP A 119 -9.29 -37.36 -6.68
N SER A 120 -10.43 -37.27 -5.98
CA SER A 120 -10.87 -36.02 -5.36
C SER A 120 -9.90 -35.53 -4.27
N VAL A 121 -9.34 -36.44 -3.47
CA VAL A 121 -8.33 -36.13 -2.45
C VAL A 121 -7.03 -35.65 -3.09
N LEU A 122 -6.61 -36.26 -4.21
CA LEU A 122 -5.45 -35.80 -4.97
C LEU A 122 -5.69 -34.40 -5.56
N HIS A 123 -6.89 -34.15 -6.08
CA HIS A 123 -7.27 -32.84 -6.60
C HIS A 123 -7.26 -31.76 -5.51
N ILE A 124 -7.84 -32.05 -4.33
CA ILE A 124 -7.81 -31.15 -3.18
C ILE A 124 -6.38 -30.83 -2.78
N LYS A 125 -5.49 -31.83 -2.67
CA LYS A 125 -4.07 -31.60 -2.36
C LYS A 125 -3.37 -30.72 -3.39
N SER A 126 -3.68 -30.89 -4.68
CA SER A 126 -3.15 -30.02 -5.74
C SER A 126 -3.61 -28.57 -5.55
N LEU A 127 -4.90 -28.36 -5.27
CA LEU A 127 -5.44 -27.03 -4.97
C LEU A 127 -4.82 -26.42 -3.70
N GLU A 128 -4.63 -27.21 -2.64
CA GLU A 128 -3.94 -26.77 -1.43
C GLU A 128 -2.51 -26.31 -1.72
N ASN A 129 -1.76 -27.05 -2.55
CA ASN A 129 -0.41 -26.67 -2.95
C ASN A 129 -0.38 -25.37 -3.76
N THR A 130 -1.30 -25.20 -4.72
CA THR A 130 -1.40 -23.94 -5.50
C THR A 130 -1.81 -22.76 -4.61
N LEU A 131 -2.70 -22.98 -3.65
CA LEU A 131 -3.10 -21.98 -2.67
C LEU A 131 -1.94 -21.62 -1.70
N GLN A 132 -1.13 -22.59 -1.29
CA GLN A 132 0.08 -22.30 -0.51
C GLN A 132 1.11 -21.52 -1.33
N SER A 133 1.32 -21.87 -2.60
CA SER A 133 2.24 -21.16 -3.51
C SER A 133 1.78 -19.71 -3.74
N THR A 134 0.50 -19.49 -4.04
CA THR A 134 -0.04 -18.13 -4.21
C THR A 134 0.06 -17.29 -2.94
N ARG A 135 -0.15 -17.89 -1.75
CA ARG A 135 0.10 -17.20 -0.47
C ARG A 135 1.56 -16.81 -0.27
N GLN A 136 2.50 -17.64 -0.71
CA GLN A 136 3.94 -17.29 -0.64
C GLN A 136 4.27 -16.14 -1.59
N GLU A 137 3.73 -16.15 -2.80
CA GLU A 137 3.89 -15.04 -3.75
C GLU A 137 3.26 -13.74 -3.26
N LEU A 138 2.08 -13.80 -2.63
CA LEU A 138 1.47 -12.61 -2.01
C LEU A 138 2.36 -12.02 -0.92
N ARG A 139 2.92 -12.84 -0.02
CA ARG A 139 3.88 -12.35 1.00
C ARG A 139 5.13 -11.74 0.37
N ARG A 140 5.60 -12.32 -0.74
CA ARG A 140 6.73 -11.75 -1.50
C ARG A 140 6.37 -10.40 -2.08
N LEU A 141 5.20 -10.26 -2.69
CA LEU A 141 4.71 -9.00 -3.24
C LEU A 141 4.49 -7.94 -2.15
N GLU A 142 3.94 -8.31 -0.99
CA GLU A 142 3.84 -7.42 0.17
C GLU A 142 5.21 -6.91 0.62
N GLY A 143 6.22 -7.79 0.67
CA GLY A 143 7.59 -7.41 1.00
C GLY A 143 8.26 -6.53 -0.06
N LEU A 144 7.89 -6.66 -1.34
CA LEU A 144 8.34 -5.74 -2.39
C LEU A 144 7.62 -4.38 -2.29
N ALA A 145 6.31 -4.39 -2.04
CA ALA A 145 5.49 -3.19 -1.90
C ALA A 145 5.93 -2.32 -0.70
N SER A 146 6.31 -2.94 0.42
CA SER A 146 6.85 -2.21 1.58
C SER A 146 8.20 -1.56 1.26
N ARG A 147 9.07 -2.25 0.52
CA ARG A 147 10.35 -1.70 0.06
C ARG A 147 10.17 -0.58 -0.96
N THR A 148 9.21 -0.70 -1.89
CA THR A 148 8.94 0.38 -2.85
C THR A 148 8.41 1.61 -2.13
N LEU A 149 7.52 1.45 -1.13
CA LEU A 149 7.05 2.55 -0.31
C LEU A 149 8.19 3.23 0.46
N GLU A 150 9.12 2.46 1.02
CA GLU A 150 10.31 3.02 1.68
C GLU A 150 11.19 3.82 0.71
N LEU A 151 11.39 3.30 -0.51
CA LEU A 151 12.14 3.99 -1.56
C LEU A 151 11.42 5.26 -2.05
N GLU A 152 10.09 5.25 -2.16
CA GLU A 152 9.29 6.44 -2.51
C GLU A 152 9.45 7.54 -1.45
N ILE A 153 9.44 7.18 -0.17
CA ILE A 153 9.70 8.13 0.92
C ILE A 153 11.11 8.72 0.83
N GLN A 154 12.12 7.89 0.55
CA GLN A 154 13.50 8.34 0.38
C GLN A 154 13.65 9.27 -0.84
N LEU A 155 12.99 8.95 -1.96
CA LEU A 155 12.99 9.80 -3.15
C LEU A 155 12.36 11.16 -2.87
N ALA A 156 11.20 11.20 -2.20
CA ALA A 156 10.55 12.46 -1.84
C ALA A 156 11.43 13.33 -0.93
N ALA A 157 12.19 12.72 -0.01
CA ALA A 157 13.15 13.44 0.82
C ALA A 157 14.32 14.03 -0.01
N LEU A 158 14.86 13.26 -0.96
CA LEU A 158 15.91 13.73 -1.88
C LEU A 158 15.42 14.84 -2.82
N GLU A 159 14.18 14.77 -3.30
CA GLU A 159 13.54 15.82 -4.10
C GLU A 159 13.42 17.12 -3.28
N GLN A 160 13.01 17.02 -2.01
CA GLN A 160 12.95 18.18 -1.11
C GLN A 160 14.35 18.78 -0.87
N GLU A 161 15.36 17.96 -0.65
CA GLU A 161 16.75 18.43 -0.51
C GLU A 161 17.25 19.11 -1.80
N GLN A 162 16.93 18.56 -2.96
CA GLN A 162 17.28 19.16 -4.26
C GLN A 162 16.65 20.55 -4.42
N ASP A 163 15.37 20.70 -4.11
CA ASP A 163 14.67 22.00 -4.15
C ASP A 163 15.31 23.03 -3.21
N LEU A 164 15.69 22.59 -2.00
CA LEU A 164 16.38 23.46 -1.05
C LEU A 164 17.75 23.89 -1.57
N LEU A 165 18.53 22.97 -2.14
CA LEU A 165 19.84 23.26 -2.73
C LEU A 165 19.72 24.21 -3.93
N GLN A 166 18.71 24.04 -4.79
CA GLN A 166 18.48 24.98 -5.89
C GLN A 166 18.12 26.38 -5.39
N LYS A 167 17.30 26.49 -4.35
CA LYS A 167 16.96 27.77 -3.71
C LYS A 167 18.16 28.43 -3.06
N THR A 168 19.04 27.65 -2.40
CA THR A 168 20.26 28.22 -1.81
C THR A 168 21.23 28.70 -2.88
N VAL A 169 21.45 27.92 -3.94
CA VAL A 169 22.32 28.32 -5.07
C VAL A 169 21.82 29.59 -5.74
N THR A 170 20.54 29.67 -6.09
CA THR A 170 19.96 30.87 -6.70
C THR A 170 20.05 32.10 -5.80
N LYS A 171 19.84 31.91 -4.48
CA LYS A 171 20.02 32.98 -3.49
C LYS A 171 21.48 33.43 -3.39
N THR A 172 22.43 32.49 -3.29
CA THR A 172 23.86 32.84 -3.20
C THR A 172 24.34 33.52 -4.46
N GLU A 173 23.92 33.09 -5.65
CA GLU A 173 24.24 33.78 -6.91
C GLU A 173 23.68 35.21 -6.94
N ALA A 174 22.46 35.42 -6.46
CA ALA A 174 21.87 36.77 -6.39
C ALA A 174 22.62 37.67 -5.39
N GLU A 175 23.03 37.12 -4.24
CA GLU A 175 23.83 37.80 -3.23
C GLU A 175 25.24 38.15 -3.77
N GLU A 176 25.88 37.23 -4.49
CA GLU A 176 27.16 37.44 -5.16
C GLU A 176 27.07 38.57 -6.20
N ARG A 177 26.06 38.53 -7.09
CA ARG A 177 25.82 39.60 -8.08
C ARG A 177 25.63 40.95 -7.39
N SER A 178 24.87 40.98 -6.29
CA SER A 178 24.63 42.18 -5.49
C SER A 178 25.90 42.68 -4.79
N ALA A 179 26.72 41.78 -4.27
CA ALA A 179 28.02 42.10 -3.67
C ALA A 179 28.99 42.69 -4.70
N ILE A 180 29.08 42.07 -5.88
CA ILE A 180 29.90 42.57 -7.01
C ILE A 180 29.42 43.96 -7.43
N HIS A 181 28.11 44.19 -7.54
CA HIS A 181 27.57 45.50 -7.89
C HIS A 181 27.93 46.57 -6.86
N ARG A 182 27.78 46.27 -5.55
CA ARG A 182 28.17 47.17 -4.46
C ARG A 182 29.67 47.46 -4.48
N TRP A 183 30.50 46.44 -4.68
CA TRP A 183 31.95 46.59 -4.77
C TRP A 183 32.35 47.50 -5.95
N LYS A 184 31.82 47.26 -7.16
CA LYS A 184 32.05 48.13 -8.33
C LYS A 184 31.56 49.57 -8.14
N LYS A 185 30.51 49.78 -7.34
CA LYS A 185 30.04 51.14 -6.99
C LYS A 185 31.02 51.82 -6.04
N ALA A 186 31.46 51.12 -4.99
CA ALA A 186 32.44 51.62 -4.05
C ALA A 186 33.78 51.94 -4.73
N GLU A 187 34.24 51.07 -5.64
CA GLU A 187 35.45 51.27 -6.44
C GLU A 187 35.37 52.57 -7.26
N ARG A 188 34.28 52.81 -7.97
CA ARG A 188 34.05 54.07 -8.71
C ARG A 188 34.08 55.30 -7.80
N ILE A 189 33.38 55.25 -6.67
CA ILE A 189 33.37 56.35 -5.69
C ILE A 189 34.78 56.62 -5.16
N ILE A 190 35.58 55.58 -4.91
CA ILE A 190 36.97 55.74 -4.46
C ILE A 190 37.80 56.43 -5.56
N CYS A 191 37.67 56.03 -6.83
CA CYS A 191 38.32 56.72 -7.94
C CYS A 191 37.90 58.20 -8.02
N ASP A 192 36.60 58.50 -7.92
CA ASP A 192 36.10 59.87 -7.95
C ASP A 192 36.66 60.72 -6.79
N LEU A 193 36.74 60.13 -5.58
CA LEU A 193 37.33 60.78 -4.41
C LEU A 193 38.85 60.98 -4.58
N GLN A 194 39.57 60.04 -5.18
CA GLN A 194 40.99 60.20 -5.51
C GLN A 194 41.18 61.36 -6.49
N ASP A 195 40.38 61.46 -7.55
CA ASP A 195 40.43 62.58 -8.49
C ASP A 195 40.11 63.92 -7.82
N GLN A 196 39.16 63.95 -6.88
CA GLN A 196 38.84 65.14 -6.08
C GLN A 196 40.01 65.54 -5.18
N LEU A 197 40.65 64.58 -4.51
CA LEU A 197 41.84 64.84 -3.69
C LEU A 197 42.98 65.39 -4.56
N GLU A 198 43.25 64.81 -5.72
CA GLU A 198 44.29 65.31 -6.64
C GLU A 198 43.99 66.73 -7.16
N ARG A 199 42.70 67.05 -7.41
CA ARG A 199 42.27 68.42 -7.75
C ARG A 199 42.54 69.39 -6.62
N ILE A 200 42.09 69.08 -5.41
CA ILE A 200 42.30 69.92 -4.22
C ILE A 200 43.79 70.08 -3.93
N GLU A 201 44.59 69.02 -4.09
CA GLU A 201 46.04 69.10 -3.91
C GLU A 201 46.72 69.99 -4.95
N ARG A 202 46.28 69.94 -6.22
CA ARG A 202 46.73 70.87 -7.27
C ARG A 202 46.37 72.31 -6.93
N GLU A 203 45.11 72.57 -6.63
CA GLU A 203 44.64 73.90 -6.23
C GLU A 203 45.39 74.43 -4.99
N ALA A 204 45.65 73.57 -4.01
CA ALA A 204 46.43 73.91 -2.83
C ALA A 204 47.92 74.16 -3.15
N ARG A 205 48.49 73.51 -4.19
CA ARG A 205 49.84 73.82 -4.69
C ARG A 205 49.84 75.17 -5.39
N ASP A 206 48.92 75.39 -6.33
CA ASP A 206 48.79 76.65 -7.07
C ASP A 206 48.54 77.82 -6.12
N GLU A 207 47.69 77.66 -5.09
CA GLU A 207 47.43 78.71 -4.11
C GLU A 207 48.64 78.98 -3.22
N ARG A 208 49.42 77.96 -2.84
CA ARG A 208 50.72 78.16 -2.17
C ARG A 208 51.69 78.92 -3.07
N GLU A 209 51.75 78.61 -4.35
CA GLU A 209 52.59 79.33 -5.33
C GLU A 209 52.15 80.80 -5.46
N ARG A 210 50.84 81.06 -5.60
CA ARG A 210 50.28 82.43 -5.58
C ARG A 210 50.58 83.17 -4.28
N HIS A 211 50.46 82.51 -3.13
CA HIS A 211 50.82 83.10 -1.84
C HIS A 211 52.30 83.46 -1.79
N VAL A 212 53.20 82.59 -2.28
CA VAL A 212 54.63 82.90 -2.39
C VAL A 212 54.87 84.08 -3.34
N GLU A 213 54.18 84.16 -4.47
CA GLU A 213 54.26 85.29 -5.39
C GLU A 213 53.78 86.60 -4.77
N VAL A 214 52.64 86.59 -4.08
CA VAL A 214 52.08 87.76 -3.39
C VAL A 214 53.01 88.21 -2.27
N LEU A 215 53.51 87.29 -1.45
CA LEU A 215 54.52 87.61 -0.43
C LEU A 215 55.80 88.17 -1.07
N GLY A 216 56.22 87.65 -2.22
CA GLY A 216 57.34 88.18 -2.99
C GLY A 216 57.08 89.58 -3.57
N ARG A 217 55.83 89.90 -3.94
CA ARG A 217 55.42 91.27 -4.34
C ARG A 217 55.37 92.19 -3.13
N MET A 218 54.79 91.75 -2.02
CA MET A 218 54.75 92.50 -0.77
C MET A 218 56.16 92.75 -0.23
N GLU A 219 57.08 91.80 -0.33
CA GLU A 219 58.47 92.01 0.12
C GLU A 219 59.20 92.97 -0.81
N ARG A 220 58.99 92.89 -2.14
CA ARG A 220 59.48 93.90 -3.09
C ARG A 220 58.90 95.29 -2.81
N GLN A 221 57.61 95.37 -2.51
CA GLN A 221 56.97 96.61 -2.10
C GLN A 221 57.52 97.12 -0.78
N ARG A 222 57.75 96.24 0.21
CA ARG A 222 58.39 96.60 1.49
C ARG A 222 59.83 97.03 1.31
N THR A 223 60.61 96.44 0.41
CA THR A 223 61.97 96.93 0.11
C THR A 223 61.91 98.32 -0.54
N VAL A 224 60.99 98.53 -1.49
CA VAL A 224 60.76 99.85 -2.10
C VAL A 224 60.25 100.86 -1.07
N GLU A 225 59.34 100.48 -0.17
CA GLU A 225 58.86 101.31 0.93
C GLU A 225 59.98 101.63 1.91
N ARG A 226 60.86 100.68 2.25
CA ARG A 226 62.07 100.94 3.05
C ARG A 226 63.02 101.90 2.34
N GLU A 227 63.19 101.76 1.02
CA GLU A 227 63.99 102.68 0.19
C GLU A 227 63.34 104.08 0.11
N LEU A 228 62.01 104.15 -0.02
CA LEU A 228 61.22 105.38 0.00
C LEU A 228 61.19 106.01 1.38
N ASP A 229 61.15 105.26 2.48
CA ASP A 229 61.26 105.76 3.86
C ASP A 229 62.68 106.24 4.15
N THR A 230 63.69 105.60 3.56
CA THR A 230 65.08 106.08 3.61
C THR A 230 65.24 107.36 2.77
N ALA A 231 64.59 107.46 1.62
CA ALA A 231 64.57 108.66 0.77
C ALA A 231 63.70 109.78 1.39
N ALA A 232 62.58 109.45 2.01
CA ALA A 232 61.70 110.33 2.75
C ALA A 232 62.35 110.76 4.08
N GLY A 233 63.21 109.93 4.67
CA GLY A 233 64.11 110.29 5.77
C GLY A 233 65.15 111.31 5.32
N ARG A 234 65.69 111.19 4.09
CA ARG A 234 66.57 112.21 3.48
C ARG A 234 65.81 113.49 3.10
N LEU A 235 64.57 113.39 2.62
CA LEU A 235 63.70 114.54 2.35
C LEU A 235 63.15 115.20 3.63
N LYS A 236 62.91 114.44 4.71
CA LYS A 236 62.59 114.96 6.06
C LYS A 236 63.79 115.58 6.75
N ALA A 237 65.01 115.11 6.48
CA ALA A 237 66.23 115.82 6.89
C ALA A 237 66.39 117.17 6.16
N ALA A 238 65.71 117.37 5.02
CA ALA A 238 65.67 118.64 4.28
C ALA A 238 64.39 119.48 4.54
N ALA A 239 63.36 118.93 5.19
CA ALA A 239 62.05 119.57 5.40
C ALA A 239 61.63 119.68 6.89
N ALA A 240 62.59 119.63 7.81
CA ALA A 240 62.38 119.88 9.25
C ALA A 240 62.57 121.37 9.61
N THR A 241 62.16 122.28 8.72
CA THR A 241 61.92 123.69 9.03
C THR A 241 60.52 124.06 8.55
N THR A 242 59.60 124.16 9.52
CA THR A 242 58.24 124.77 9.45
C THR A 242 57.22 124.03 8.53
N GLY A 243 55.93 123.85 8.84
CA GLY A 243 55.06 124.23 9.94
C GLY A 243 53.59 124.29 9.46
N HIS A 244 52.73 123.42 10.01
CA HIS A 244 51.31 123.64 10.39
C HIS A 244 50.19 124.03 9.37
N GLY A 245 49.01 123.39 9.49
CA GLY A 245 47.71 124.09 9.32
C GLY A 245 46.52 123.36 8.65
N LYS A 246 45.58 122.85 9.48
CA LYS A 246 44.08 122.86 9.43
C LYS A 246 43.29 122.78 8.09
N ASN A 247 42.18 122.01 8.07
CA ASN A 247 40.80 122.49 7.79
C ASN A 247 39.71 121.38 7.58
N GLY A 248 38.87 121.13 8.59
CA GLY A 248 37.52 121.70 8.70
C GLY A 248 36.44 121.59 7.60
N SER A 249 36.52 120.70 6.60
CA SER A 249 35.48 120.61 5.53
C SER A 249 34.91 119.19 5.28
N ASN A 250 35.28 118.19 6.08
CA ASN A 250 35.02 116.78 5.75
C ASN A 250 33.65 116.24 6.20
N VAL A 251 32.94 116.92 7.12
CA VAL A 251 31.76 116.31 7.78
C VAL A 251 30.54 116.25 6.87
N VAL A 252 30.31 117.25 6.03
CA VAL A 252 29.16 117.25 5.09
C VAL A 252 29.43 116.36 3.87
N SER A 253 30.70 116.27 3.43
CA SER A 253 31.11 115.31 2.40
C SER A 253 31.07 113.86 2.90
N HIS A 254 31.36 113.63 4.18
CA HIS A 254 31.22 112.31 4.80
C HIS A 254 29.75 111.92 4.95
N PHE A 255 28.88 112.85 5.35
CA PHE A 255 27.44 112.56 5.46
C PHE A 255 26.78 112.22 4.12
N VAL A 256 27.10 112.95 3.04
CA VAL A 256 26.59 112.62 1.70
C VAL A 256 27.20 111.32 1.19
N LYS A 257 28.47 111.06 1.50
CA LYS A 257 29.14 109.79 1.19
C LYS A 257 28.52 108.62 1.96
N ASP A 258 28.17 108.80 3.22
CA ASP A 258 27.49 107.81 4.06
C ASP A 258 26.07 107.55 3.54
N ILE A 259 25.31 108.58 3.16
CA ILE A 259 23.98 108.37 2.56
C ILE A 259 24.07 107.62 1.22
N LEU A 260 25.06 107.93 0.37
CA LEU A 260 25.25 107.22 -0.90
C LEU A 260 25.76 105.79 -0.67
N GLN A 261 26.60 105.58 0.35
CA GLN A 261 27.10 104.26 0.74
C GLN A 261 25.98 103.41 1.36
N ASP A 262 25.14 104.01 2.21
CA ASP A 262 23.95 103.37 2.77
C ASP A 262 22.92 103.07 1.68
N ASN A 263 22.77 103.94 0.67
CA ASN A 263 21.91 103.65 -0.48
C ASN A 263 22.45 102.48 -1.31
N ALA A 264 23.77 102.41 -1.52
CA ALA A 264 24.41 101.28 -2.21
C ALA A 264 24.27 99.98 -1.41
N ASN A 265 24.43 100.03 -0.08
CA ASN A 265 24.24 98.90 0.81
C ASN A 265 22.77 98.44 0.84
N LEU A 266 21.82 99.39 0.87
CA LEU A 266 20.39 99.08 0.79
C LEU A 266 20.02 98.50 -0.58
N GLN A 267 20.61 98.99 -1.67
CA GLN A 267 20.41 98.40 -3.01
C GLN A 267 20.97 96.99 -3.09
N MET A 268 22.13 96.71 -2.48
CA MET A 268 22.67 95.36 -2.36
C MET A 268 21.74 94.46 -1.53
N GLY A 269 21.28 94.94 -0.37
CA GLY A 269 20.32 94.20 0.47
C GLY A 269 18.98 93.93 -0.21
N ILE A 270 18.49 94.87 -1.05
CA ILE A 270 17.30 94.65 -1.89
C ILE A 270 17.58 93.58 -2.97
N MET A 271 18.79 93.54 -3.53
CA MET A 271 19.18 92.54 -4.52
C MET A 271 19.25 91.14 -3.89
N GLU A 272 19.86 91.01 -2.72
CA GLU A 272 19.92 89.75 -1.95
C GLU A 272 18.53 89.27 -1.54
N LEU A 273 17.65 90.18 -1.09
CA LEU A 273 16.26 89.85 -0.78
C LEU A 273 15.46 89.42 -2.02
N ARG A 274 15.74 90.02 -3.18
CA ARG A 274 15.14 89.59 -4.45
C ARG A 274 15.64 88.23 -4.89
N GLU A 275 16.93 87.94 -4.71
CA GLU A 275 17.52 86.63 -5.01
C GLU A 275 16.94 85.54 -4.09
N MET A 276 16.81 85.80 -2.78
CA MET A 276 16.17 84.88 -1.85
C MET A 276 14.67 84.69 -2.13
N LEU A 277 13.95 85.75 -2.52
CA LEU A 277 12.56 85.61 -2.96
C LEU A 277 12.44 84.81 -4.25
N GLN A 278 13.41 84.94 -5.15
CA GLN A 278 13.44 84.18 -6.39
C GLN A 278 13.75 82.71 -6.12
N SER A 279 14.76 82.39 -5.30
CA SER A 279 15.07 81.02 -4.92
C SER A 279 13.91 80.36 -4.17
N SER A 280 13.25 81.09 -3.26
CA SER A 280 12.08 80.58 -2.55
C SER A 280 10.88 80.36 -3.47
N ASN A 281 10.65 81.25 -4.46
CA ASN A 281 9.60 81.02 -5.46
C ASN A 281 9.92 79.82 -6.35
N ASP A 282 11.19 79.62 -6.73
CA ASP A 282 11.63 78.46 -7.50
C ASP A 282 11.42 77.15 -6.70
N GLU A 283 11.73 77.14 -5.40
CA GLU A 283 11.44 76.02 -4.50
C GLU A 283 9.93 75.77 -4.34
N VAL A 284 9.11 76.83 -4.28
CA VAL A 284 7.64 76.70 -4.22
C VAL A 284 7.09 76.14 -5.54
N GLU A 285 7.63 76.54 -6.69
CA GLU A 285 7.27 75.96 -7.99
C GLU A 285 7.74 74.50 -8.11
N GLU A 286 8.92 74.16 -7.57
CA GLU A 286 9.39 72.77 -7.51
C GLU A 286 8.51 71.91 -6.60
N LEU A 287 8.09 72.43 -5.45
CA LEU A 287 7.14 71.77 -4.56
C LEU A 287 5.74 71.68 -5.18
N ARG A 288 5.30 72.68 -5.97
CA ARG A 288 4.07 72.60 -6.77
C ARG A 288 4.17 71.54 -7.86
N LEU A 289 5.32 71.43 -8.53
CA LEU A 289 5.57 70.36 -9.52
C LEU A 289 5.58 68.98 -8.86
N GLN A 290 6.20 68.83 -7.69
CA GLN A 290 6.15 67.59 -6.92
C GLN A 290 4.72 67.26 -6.47
N LEU A 291 3.95 68.26 -6.01
CA LEU A 291 2.54 68.09 -5.66
C LEU A 291 1.67 67.76 -6.87
N MET A 292 1.94 68.34 -8.05
CA MET A 292 1.26 67.97 -9.30
C MET A 292 1.58 66.54 -9.72
N LEU A 293 2.83 66.07 -9.52
CA LEU A 293 3.21 64.68 -9.78
C LEU A 293 2.53 63.70 -8.80
N HIS A 294 2.24 64.16 -7.59
CA HIS A 294 1.55 63.41 -6.54
C HIS A 294 0.04 63.70 -6.46
N GLN A 295 -0.51 64.52 -7.36
CA GLN A 295 -1.95 64.77 -7.42
C GLN A 295 -2.61 63.61 -8.18
N PRO A 296 -3.49 62.82 -7.54
CA PRO A 296 -4.26 61.80 -8.24
C PRO A 296 -5.12 62.49 -9.30
N LEU A 297 -4.99 62.06 -10.55
CA LEU A 297 -5.92 62.41 -11.63
C LEU A 297 -7.31 61.85 -11.29
N GLU A 298 -8.11 62.60 -10.54
CA GLU A 298 -9.55 62.41 -10.54
C GLU A 298 -10.10 62.93 -11.87
N GLY A 299 -10.33 62.00 -12.79
CA GLY A 299 -11.08 62.25 -14.02
C GLY A 299 -10.52 61.50 -15.23
N THR A 300 -10.77 60.21 -15.32
CA THR A 300 -11.67 59.58 -16.31
C THR A 300 -11.49 58.07 -16.28
N GLU A 301 -12.50 57.39 -15.74
CA GLU A 301 -13.04 56.08 -16.12
C GLU A 301 -12.08 54.89 -16.39
N ASP A 302 -12.26 53.90 -15.50
CA ASP A 302 -12.20 52.46 -15.69
C ASP A 302 -10.87 51.68 -15.58
N VAL A 303 -10.95 50.72 -14.64
CA VAL A 303 -10.15 49.52 -14.39
C VAL A 303 -9.02 49.64 -13.34
N SER A 304 -9.42 49.34 -12.10
CA SER A 304 -8.69 48.60 -11.06
C SER A 304 -7.48 49.26 -10.38
N ALA A 305 -7.76 50.18 -9.45
CA ALA A 305 -6.87 50.54 -8.33
C ALA A 305 -7.22 49.75 -7.05
N PRO A 306 -6.24 49.47 -6.16
CA PRO A 306 -6.42 48.64 -4.96
C PRO A 306 -7.24 49.37 -3.86
N PRO A 307 -7.89 48.61 -2.95
CA PRO A 307 -8.91 49.17 -2.05
C PRO A 307 -8.29 50.03 -0.95
N THR A 308 -8.80 51.24 -0.79
CA THR A 308 -8.47 52.12 0.34
C THR A 308 -9.21 51.70 1.61
N LEU A 309 -8.50 51.74 2.75
CA LEU A 309 -8.92 51.42 4.13
C LEU A 309 -10.25 52.01 4.62
N ARG A 310 -10.87 52.94 3.88
CA ARG A 310 -12.19 53.51 4.19
C ARG A 310 -13.36 52.59 3.76
N ALA A 311 -13.15 51.74 2.76
CA ALA A 311 -14.17 50.80 2.26
C ALA A 311 -14.35 49.55 3.13
N GLU A 312 -13.33 49.18 3.90
CA GLU A 312 -13.36 48.03 4.82
C GLU A 312 -14.09 48.33 6.14
N LEU A 313 -14.24 49.62 6.51
CA LEU A 313 -14.83 50.05 7.79
C LEU A 313 -16.34 50.32 7.75
N ALA A 314 -16.97 50.28 6.57
CA ALA A 314 -18.41 50.54 6.41
C ALA A 314 -19.28 49.26 6.44
N SER A 315 -18.66 48.08 6.44
CA SER A 315 -19.35 46.80 6.19
C SER A 315 -19.19 45.82 7.35
N LYS A 316 -19.72 46.14 8.54
CA LYS A 316 -20.00 45.11 9.56
C LYS A 316 -21.01 45.57 10.61
N GLU A 317 -22.30 45.32 10.34
CA GLU A 317 -23.29 45.06 11.39
C GLU A 317 -23.10 43.64 11.93
N MET A 318 -23.17 43.51 13.26
CA MET A 318 -22.89 42.36 14.14
C MET A 318 -24.10 41.42 14.27
N PRO A 319 -23.99 40.13 14.72
CA PRO A 319 -23.68 39.73 16.14
C PRO A 319 -22.75 38.48 16.29
N GLU A 320 -21.64 38.58 17.04
CA GLU A 320 -21.33 38.03 18.41
C GLU A 320 -21.27 36.48 18.59
N PRO A 321 -20.44 35.93 19.53
CA PRO A 321 -19.03 36.22 19.89
C PRO A 321 -18.15 34.93 19.83
N PRO A 322 -16.79 35.00 19.85
CA PRO A 322 -16.05 34.43 21.01
C PRO A 322 -14.65 35.11 21.26
N PRO A 323 -13.81 34.59 22.18
CA PRO A 323 -13.26 35.33 23.31
C PRO A 323 -12.06 36.23 22.99
N LEU A 324 -11.91 37.24 23.84
CA LEU A 324 -10.80 38.18 23.91
C LEU A 324 -9.45 37.46 24.14
N ILE A 325 -8.48 37.69 23.25
CA ILE A 325 -7.06 37.48 23.53
C ILE A 325 -6.31 38.75 23.14
N SER A 326 -5.89 39.49 24.15
CA SER A 326 -4.98 40.62 24.09
C SER A 326 -3.59 40.17 23.62
N GLN A 327 -3.06 40.77 22.55
CA GLN A 327 -1.62 40.74 22.29
C GLN A 327 -1.03 42.12 22.57
N GLU A 328 -0.57 42.30 23.80
CA GLU A 328 0.42 43.30 24.15
C GLU A 328 1.76 42.92 23.52
N LEU A 329 2.35 43.84 22.77
CA LEU A 329 3.67 43.73 22.16
C LEU A 329 4.75 43.79 23.25
N HIS A 330 5.16 42.62 23.77
CA HIS A 330 6.33 42.50 24.63
C HIS A 330 7.61 42.38 23.78
N ILE A 331 8.38 43.47 23.73
CA ILE A 331 9.71 43.49 23.10
C ILE A 331 10.70 42.81 24.06
N HIS A 332 11.07 41.56 23.76
CA HIS A 332 12.13 40.86 24.49
C HIS A 332 13.51 41.23 23.94
N HIS A 333 14.28 42.02 24.68
CA HIS A 333 15.72 42.14 24.47
C HIS A 333 16.43 40.91 25.04
N HIS A 334 16.76 39.95 24.18
CA HIS A 334 17.66 38.86 24.54
C HIS A 334 19.12 39.36 24.53
N TYR A 335 19.68 39.56 25.72
CA TYR A 335 21.11 39.75 25.91
C TYR A 335 21.78 38.37 26.02
N HIS A 336 22.60 38.00 25.04
CA HIS A 336 23.41 36.78 25.12
C HIS A 336 24.63 37.02 26.02
N VAL A 337 24.67 36.35 27.18
CA VAL A 337 25.90 36.11 27.94
C VAL A 337 26.43 34.73 27.56
N PRO A 338 27.72 34.56 27.21
CA PRO A 338 28.25 33.26 26.83
C PRO A 338 28.34 32.35 28.08
N LYS A 339 27.63 31.22 28.07
CA LYS A 339 27.72 30.20 29.12
C LYS A 339 28.94 29.30 28.90
N LYS A 340 29.75 29.19 29.95
CA LYS A 340 30.90 28.29 30.11
C LYS A 340 30.53 26.82 29.88
N GLU A 341 31.47 26.10 29.27
CA GLU A 341 31.43 24.66 29.02
C GLU A 341 31.27 23.84 30.31
N ILE A 342 30.33 22.89 30.30
CA ILE A 342 30.29 21.77 31.25
C ILE A 342 30.10 20.49 30.44
N ARG A 343 31.16 19.68 30.37
CA ARG A 343 31.19 18.36 29.72
C ARG A 343 30.29 17.36 30.47
N PRO A 344 29.43 16.57 29.82
CA PRO A 344 28.72 15.49 30.48
C PRO A 344 29.58 14.21 30.57
N LYS A 345 29.60 13.63 31.78
CA LYS A 345 30.24 12.35 32.13
C LYS A 345 29.45 11.17 31.54
N LYS A 346 30.18 10.23 30.94
CA LYS A 346 29.71 8.91 30.47
C LYS A 346 29.00 8.14 31.58
N LYS A 347 27.78 7.66 31.34
CA LYS A 347 27.13 6.60 32.12
C LYS A 347 27.11 5.32 31.28
N ARG A 348 27.82 4.30 31.75
CA ARG A 348 27.82 2.92 31.24
C ARG A 348 26.47 2.27 31.59
N THR A 349 25.83 1.64 30.62
CA THR A 349 24.81 0.61 30.87
C THR A 349 24.95 -0.49 29.82
N SER A 350 25.51 -1.61 30.25
CA SER A 350 25.63 -2.92 29.59
C SER A 350 25.84 -3.90 30.77
N LEU A 351 25.22 -5.06 30.95
CA LEU A 351 24.36 -5.94 30.15
C LEU A 351 23.38 -6.61 31.12
N ASN A 352 22.16 -6.94 30.67
CA ASN A 352 21.40 -8.07 31.18
C ASN A 352 20.88 -8.84 29.97
N ALA A 353 21.50 -9.99 29.70
CA ALA A 353 20.97 -11.02 28.82
C ALA A 353 20.72 -12.26 29.69
N SER A 354 19.46 -12.57 29.89
CA SER A 354 18.98 -13.87 30.37
C SER A 354 17.73 -14.16 29.55
N ILE A 355 17.65 -15.42 29.11
CA ILE A 355 16.74 -16.04 28.13
C ILE A 355 17.36 -16.13 26.74
#